data_AF-A0A093H902-F1
#
_entry.id   AF-A0A093H902-F1
#
_cell.length_a   1.000
_cell.length_b   1.000
_cell.length_c   1.000
_cell.angle_alpha   90.00
_cell.angle_beta   90.00
_cell.angle_gamma   90.00
#
_symmetry.space_group_name_H-M   'P 1'
#
loop_
_entity.id
_entity.type
_entity.pdbx_description
1 polymer ?
#
loop_
_entity_poly.entity_id
_entity_poly.type
_entity_poly.pdbx_seq_one_letter_code
_entity_poly.pdbx_strand_id
1 'polypeptide(L)'
;VVCFTVVIFSLQTKYDFTSCRGVLIICLVVLILFSILCIFIRNRIMDIIYASLGALLFTCFLAVDTQMILGNKQLALSPEEYIFAALNLYTDIINIFLYILAIIGRAKE
;
A
#
# COMPACT_ATOMS: atom_id res chain seq x y z
N VAL A 1 1.88 13.95 2.27
CA VAL A 1 2.12 14.30 0.84
C VAL A 1 1.84 13.10 -0.06
N VAL A 2 2.58 11.98 0.05
CA VAL A 2 2.39 10.77 -0.78
C VAL A 2 0.92 10.33 -0.85
N CYS A 3 0.27 10.07 0.30
CA CYS A 3 -1.12 9.60 0.32
C CYS A 3 -2.08 10.60 -0.34
N PHE A 4 -1.92 11.89 -0.06
CA PHE A 4 -2.77 12.94 -0.64
C PHE A 4 -2.61 13.02 -2.16
N THR A 5 -1.38 12.97 -2.67
CA THR A 5 -1.08 12.97 -4.10
C THR A 5 -1.70 11.75 -4.79
N VAL A 6 -1.57 10.56 -4.20
CA VAL A 6 -2.11 9.31 -4.75
C VAL A 6 -3.63 9.33 -4.77
N VAL A 7 -4.27 9.79 -3.70
CA VAL A 7 -5.73 9.92 -3.65
C VAL A 7 -6.21 10.84 -4.77
N ILE A 8 -5.67 12.07 -4.88
CA ILE A 8 -6.05 13.01 -5.95
C ILE A 8 -5.83 12.41 -7.34
N PHE A 9 -4.68 11.76 -7.55
CA PHE A 9 -4.38 11.10 -8.80
C PHE A 9 -5.39 10.00 -9.13
N SER A 10 -5.72 9.14 -8.16
CA SER A 10 -6.72 8.07 -8.32
C SER A 10 -8.13 8.59 -8.58
N LEU A 11 -8.50 9.74 -8.02
CA LEU A 11 -9.77 10.41 -8.28
C LEU A 11 -9.91 10.88 -9.74
N GLN A 12 -8.81 11.28 -10.36
CA GLN A 12 -8.81 11.92 -11.69
C GLN A 12 -8.43 10.98 -12.83
N THR A 13 -7.65 9.94 -12.55
CA THR A 13 -7.06 9.09 -13.58
C THR A 13 -8.09 8.20 -14.28
N LYS A 14 -7.95 8.10 -15.60
CA LYS A 14 -8.77 7.20 -16.42
C LYS A 14 -8.30 5.75 -16.33
N TYR A 15 -7.04 5.53 -15.97
CA TYR A 15 -6.49 4.18 -15.80
C TYR A 15 -7.22 3.42 -14.69
N ASP A 16 -7.46 2.14 -14.91
CA ASP A 16 -8.09 1.25 -13.94
C ASP A 16 -7.02 0.45 -13.20
N PHE A 17 -6.68 0.89 -11.99
CA PHE A 17 -5.74 0.17 -11.14
C PHE A 17 -6.41 -1.04 -10.46
N THR A 18 -7.73 -1.06 -10.36
CA THR A 18 -8.46 -2.14 -9.68
C THR A 18 -8.27 -3.48 -10.39
N SER A 19 -8.08 -3.47 -11.71
CA SER A 19 -7.73 -4.66 -12.50
C SER A 19 -6.42 -5.32 -12.06
N CYS A 20 -5.49 -4.57 -11.45
CA CYS A 20 -4.20 -5.08 -10.98
C CYS A 20 -4.24 -5.61 -9.54
N ARG A 21 -5.39 -5.59 -8.87
CA ARG A 21 -5.53 -5.99 -7.45
C ARG A 21 -4.99 -7.39 -7.17
N GLY A 22 -5.19 -8.35 -8.07
CA GLY A 22 -4.65 -9.70 -7.94
C GLY A 22 -3.12 -9.74 -7.87
N VAL A 23 -2.43 -8.91 -8.67
CA VAL A 23 -0.97 -8.79 -8.64
C VAL A 23 -0.50 -8.18 -7.32
N LEU A 24 -1.20 -7.15 -6.81
CA LEU A 24 -0.85 -6.53 -5.53
C LEU A 24 -0.96 -7.52 -4.37
N ILE A 25 -1.97 -8.39 -4.36
CA ILE A 25 -2.11 -9.45 -3.34
C ILE A 25 -0.93 -10.44 -3.41
N ILE A 26 -0.51 -10.84 -4.60
CA ILE A 26 0.68 -11.71 -4.77
C ILE A 26 1.93 -10.99 -4.23
N CYS A 27 2.13 -9.72 -4.59
CA CYS A 27 3.24 -8.92 -4.07
C CYS A 27 3.21 -8.79 -2.54
N LEU A 28 2.02 -8.67 -1.92
CA LEU A 28 1.86 -8.62 -0.48
C LEU A 28 2.29 -9.94 0.17
N VAL A 29 1.87 -11.07 -0.38
CA VAL A 29 2.30 -12.39 0.12
C VAL A 29 3.81 -12.55 0.03
N VAL A 30 4.42 -12.15 -1.10
CA VAL A 30 5.89 -12.17 -1.25
C VAL A 30 6.57 -11.26 -0.22
N LEU A 31 6.02 -10.07 0.03
CA LEU A 31 6.56 -9.14 1.02
C LEU A 31 6.47 -9.71 2.44
N ILE A 32 5.39 -10.41 2.79
CA ILE A 32 5.24 -11.11 4.07
C ILE A 32 6.31 -12.19 4.21
N LEU A 33 6.52 -13.03 3.20
CA LEU A 33 7.58 -14.04 3.22
C LEU A 33 8.98 -13.40 3.34
N PHE A 34 9.20 -12.28 2.64
CA PHE A 34 10.46 -11.53 2.74
C PHE A 34 10.69 -10.95 4.13
N SER A 35 9.63 -10.52 4.83
CA SER A 35 9.74 -10.07 6.23
C SER A 35 10.23 -11.17 7.17
N ILE A 36 9.80 -12.42 6.95
CA ILE A 36 10.25 -13.57 7.74
C ILE A 36 11.75 -13.77 7.56
N LEU A 37 12.26 -13.64 6.33
CA LEU A 37 13.71 -13.72 6.05
C LEU A 37 14.49 -12.58 6.74
N CYS A 38 13.94 -11.37 6.75
CA CYS A 38 14.58 -10.22 7.39
C CYS A 38 14.75 -10.41 8.91
N ILE A 39 13.81 -11.09 9.58
CA ILE A 39 13.90 -11.41 11.02
C ILE A 39 15.16 -12.23 11.35
N PHE A 40 15.56 -13.15 10.46
CA PHE A 40 16.74 -14.00 10.69
C PHE A 40 18.05 -13.31 10.28
N ILE A 41 18.06 -12.57 9.17
CA ILE A 41 19.29 -11.97 8.64
C ILE A 41 19.70 -10.70 9.40
N ARG A 42 18.71 -9.91 9.88
CA ARG A 42 18.93 -8.70 10.71
C ARG A 42 19.96 -7.73 10.12
N ASN A 43 19.87 -7.48 8.81
CA ASN A 43 20.77 -6.57 8.10
C ASN A 43 20.07 -5.23 7.83
N ARG A 44 20.72 -4.13 8.21
CA ARG A 44 20.19 -2.77 8.05
C ARG A 44 19.79 -2.42 6.62
N ILE A 45 20.61 -2.78 5.63
CA ILE A 45 20.33 -2.47 4.23
C ILE A 45 19.10 -3.26 3.78
N MET A 46 18.97 -4.51 4.20
CA MET A 46 17.78 -5.32 3.91
C MET A 46 16.52 -4.73 4.54
N ASP A 47 16.59 -4.23 5.78
CA ASP A 47 15.45 -3.57 6.43
C ASP A 47 14.99 -2.31 5.66
N ILE A 48 15.94 -1.52 5.16
CA ILE A 48 15.64 -0.34 4.34
C ILE A 48 14.99 -0.75 3.01
N ILE A 49 15.50 -1.81 2.36
CA ILE A 49 14.91 -2.35 1.12
C ILE A 49 13.49 -2.85 1.39
N TYR A 50 13.31 -3.65 2.44
CA TYR A 50 12.01 -4.17 2.87
C TYR A 50 11.01 -3.04 3.09
N ALA A 51 11.41 -2.02 3.86
CA ALA A 51 10.53 -0.88 4.13
C ALA A 51 10.23 -0.05 2.87
N SER A 52 11.19 0.09 1.95
CA SER A 52 10.99 0.78 0.67
C SER A 52 9.99 0.04 -0.22
N LEU A 53 10.10 -1.29 -0.30
CA LEU A 53 9.16 -2.13 -1.03
C LEU A 53 7.76 -2.09 -0.41
N GLY A 54 7.66 -2.13 0.92
CA GLY A 54 6.40 -1.99 1.64
C GLY A 54 5.72 -0.64 1.40
N ALA A 55 6.47 0.46 1.51
CA ALA A 55 5.95 1.79 1.22
C ALA A 55 5.41 1.90 -0.21
N LEU A 56 6.15 1.39 -1.20
CA LEU A 56 5.71 1.39 -2.60
C LEU A 56 4.45 0.54 -2.81
N LEU A 57 4.42 -0.66 -2.23
CA LEU A 57 3.30 -1.58 -2.40
C LEU A 57 2.01 -1.03 -1.78
N PHE A 58 2.05 -0.52 -0.55
CA PHE A 58 0.87 0.06 0.08
C PHE A 58 0.44 1.39 -0.56
N THR A 59 1.37 2.10 -1.20
CA THR A 59 1.01 3.25 -2.06
C THR A 59 0.17 2.80 -3.27
N CYS A 60 0.48 1.65 -3.87
CA CYS A 60 -0.34 1.07 -4.93
C CYS A 60 -1.70 0.55 -4.43
N PHE A 61 -1.74 -0.08 -3.24
CA PHE A 61 -3.01 -0.47 -2.61
C PHE A 61 -3.90 0.75 -2.35
N LEU A 62 -3.35 1.84 -1.81
CA LEU A 62 -4.10 3.08 -1.59
C LEU A 62 -4.73 3.59 -2.89
N ALA A 63 -4.01 3.48 -4.01
CA ALA A 63 -4.54 3.89 -5.31
C ALA A 63 -5.74 3.03 -5.74
N VAL A 64 -5.65 1.71 -5.54
CA VAL A 64 -6.71 0.73 -5.84
C VAL A 64 -7.92 0.92 -4.94
N ASP A 65 -7.72 1.01 -3.63
CA ASP A 65 -8.81 1.11 -2.66
C ASP A 65 -9.54 2.45 -2.78
N THR A 66 -8.83 3.53 -3.13
CA THR A 66 -9.47 4.80 -3.50
C THR A 66 -10.37 4.63 -4.73
N GLN A 67 -9.94 3.91 -5.76
CA GLN A 67 -10.75 3.67 -6.96
C GLN A 67 -11.94 2.74 -6.70
N MET A 68 -11.80 1.75 -5.82
CA MET A 68 -12.91 0.89 -5.41
C MET A 68 -14.01 1.66 -4.69
N ILE A 69 -13.66 2.70 -3.92
CA ILE A 69 -14.61 3.60 -3.25
C ILE A 69 -15.32 4.51 -4.23
N LEU A 70 -14.63 5.00 -5.26
CA LEU A 70 -15.24 5.85 -6.30
C LEU A 70 -16.29 5.11 -7.12
N GLY A 71 -16.18 3.78 -7.22
CA GLY A 71 -17.15 2.93 -7.89
C GLY A 71 -17.25 3.13 -9.40
N ASN A 72 -16.27 3.82 -10.02
CA ASN A 72 -16.27 4.15 -11.44
C ASN A 72 -15.36 3.25 -12.29
N LYS A 73 -14.85 2.15 -11.72
CA LYS A 73 -13.91 1.18 -12.33
C LYS A 73 -14.47 -0.25 -12.29
N GLN A 74 -13.70 -1.24 -12.76
CA GLN A 74 -14.12 -2.64 -12.85
C GLN A 74 -14.54 -3.26 -11.51
N LEU A 75 -13.79 -2.99 -10.43
CA LEU A 75 -14.15 -3.39 -9.07
C LEU A 75 -14.64 -2.17 -8.31
N ALA A 76 -15.88 -2.23 -7.83
CA ALA A 76 -16.52 -1.21 -7.03
C ALA A 76 -17.05 -1.84 -5.73
N LEU A 77 -16.91 -1.13 -4.62
CA LEU A 77 -17.55 -1.51 -3.36
C LEU A 77 -19.00 -1.02 -3.34
N SER A 78 -19.88 -1.79 -2.70
CA SER A 78 -21.23 -1.34 -2.41
C SER A 78 -21.19 -0.16 -1.42
N PRO A 79 -22.09 0.83 -1.52
CA PRO A 79 -22.19 1.91 -0.53
C PRO A 79 -22.40 1.42 0.92
N GLU A 80 -22.95 0.22 1.09
CA GLU A 80 -23.15 -0.42 2.39
C GLU A 80 -21.84 -0.90 3.04
N GLU A 81 -20.78 -1.06 2.24
CA GLU A 81 -19.45 -1.55 2.68
C GLU A 81 -18.51 -0.41 3.12
N TYR A 82 -19.04 0.76 3.45
CA TYR A 82 -18.25 1.95 3.79
C TYR A 82 -17.30 1.74 4.99
N ILE A 83 -17.69 0.91 5.97
CA ILE A 83 -16.84 0.56 7.12
C ILE A 83 -15.59 -0.19 6.65
N PHE A 84 -15.77 -1.18 5.78
CA PHE A 84 -14.67 -1.96 5.21
C PHE A 84 -13.77 -1.08 4.36
N ALA A 85 -14.36 -0.21 3.54
CA ALA A 85 -13.63 0.71 2.70
C ALA A 85 -12.76 1.70 3.52
N ALA A 86 -13.33 2.26 4.59
CA ALA A 86 -12.61 3.14 5.50
C ALA A 86 -11.46 2.41 6.22
N LEU A 87 -11.67 1.15 6.61
CA LEU A 87 -10.66 0.33 7.26
C LEU A 87 -9.48 0.00 6.32
N ASN A 88 -9.75 -0.27 5.05
CA ASN A 88 -8.71 -0.48 4.04
C ASN A 88 -7.87 0.78 3.83
N LEU A 89 -8.51 1.93 3.57
CA LEU A 89 -7.81 3.22 3.43
C LEU A 89 -6.97 3.56 4.66
N TYR A 90 -7.51 3.33 5.85
CA TYR A 90 -6.79 3.55 7.11
C TYR A 90 -5.54 2.66 7.18
N THR A 91 -5.69 1.38 6.88
CA THR A 91 -4.61 0.39 6.93
C THR A 91 -3.50 0.76 5.95
N ASP A 92 -3.85 1.17 4.73
CA ASP A 92 -2.88 1.60 3.72
C ASP A 92 -2.09 2.82 4.19
N ILE A 93 -2.77 3.86 4.69
CA ILE A 93 -2.13 5.10 5.14
C ILE A 93 -1.19 4.83 6.32
N ILE A 94 -1.64 4.04 7.31
CA ILE A 94 -0.81 3.69 8.47
C ILE A 94 0.41 2.88 8.05
N ASN A 95 0.26 1.90 7.16
CA ASN A 95 1.40 1.12 6.69
C ASN A 95 2.40 1.97 5.90
N ILE A 96 1.95 2.84 5.00
CA ILE A 96 2.82 3.79 4.30
C ILE A 96 3.60 4.65 5.31
N PHE A 97 2.92 5.16 6.33
CA PHE A 97 3.55 5.96 7.39
C PHE A 97 4.62 5.16 8.15
N LEU A 98 4.29 3.95 8.60
CA LEU A 98 5.21 3.08 9.35
C LEU A 98 6.43 2.70 8.52
N TYR A 99 6.26 2.39 7.24
CA TYR A 99 7.37 2.06 6.36
C TYR A 99 8.27 3.27 6.10
N ILE A 100 7.72 4.46 5.84
CA ILE A 100 8.52 5.69 5.71
C ILE A 100 9.28 5.97 7.00
N LEU A 101 8.62 5.81 8.16
CA LEU A 101 9.25 5.98 9.46
C LEU A 101 10.42 5.00 9.66
N ALA A 102 10.24 3.73 9.28
CA ALA A 102 11.28 2.71 9.35
C ALA A 102 12.47 3.06 8.44
N ILE A 103 12.24 3.52 7.21
CA ILE A 103 13.30 3.98 6.31
C ILE A 103 14.10 5.12 6.96
N ILE A 104 13.41 6.15 7.47
CA ILE A 104 14.07 7.31 8.10
C ILE A 104 14.84 6.90 9.35
N GLY A 105 14.26 6.05 10.19
CA GLY A 105 14.90 5.55 11.41
C GLY A 105 16.18 4.77 11.09
N ARG A 106 16.08 3.78 10.20
CA ARG A 106 17.22 2.96 9.78
C ARG A 106 18.24 3.71 8.94
N ALA A 107 17.88 4.77 8.23
CA ALA A 107 18.83 5.58 7.47
C ALA A 107 19.71 6.47 8.37
N LYS A 108 19.27 6.78 9.61
CA LYS A 108 19.99 7.63 10.55
C LYS A 108 20.92 6.91 11.52
N GLU A 109 20.68 5.61 11.77
CA GLU A 109 21.59 4.75 12.55
C GLU A 109 22.92 4.50 11.82
#